data_AF-A0A3P8K0G5-F1
#
_entry.id   AF-A0A3P8K0G5-F1
#
_cell.length_a   1.000
_cell.length_b   1.000
_cell.length_c   1.000
_cell.angle_alpha   90.00
_cell.angle_beta   90.00
_cell.angle_gamma   90.00
#
_symmetry.space_group_name_H-M   'P 1'
#
loop_
_entity.id
_entity.type
_entity.pdbx_description
1 polymer ?
#
loop_
_entity_poly.entity_id
_entity_poly.type
_entity_poly.pdbx_seq_one_letter_code
_entity_poly.pdbx_strand_id
1 'polypeptide(L)'
;MPIIPFVGLTVVATLVAVTYVITRTLTPDDSAPQSESYRAYRATMRSRLKVAFLVPVAAAVVGAIYGIIATALDPTNPSPTYRPVSLVLGLLWWPGIFLFPLLAMLLTEKTTRPSGPRVATLAPRGVRELFPRWLLIAFGSVFAIAALTPLILGSPIAADRTLRSASNPPTHEYSVDPSGMWIAYGTFLIAAVFVLWVILSATRRPDIDPITGSDSWGRSGTSVRALCLLYIPATYVIIDGLEIPRDAAMAYVDHTRAGGEAVDGWPLWLNSTTIPHITDGISALLMLGIVVVLVVFARPPVPRALTAAAARSADTREDSDDEATAQ
;
A
#
# COMPACT_ATOMS: atom_id res chain seq x y z
N MET A 1 -27.42 4.61 -2.30
CA MET A 1 -26.87 5.67 -1.41
C MET A 1 -25.34 5.60 -1.45
N PRO A 2 -24.61 6.70 -1.22
CA PRO A 2 -23.69 7.21 -2.22
C PRO A 2 -22.27 6.67 -2.00
N ILE A 3 -21.91 5.63 -2.75
CA ILE A 3 -20.54 5.07 -2.81
C ILE A 3 -19.63 6.00 -3.64
N ILE A 4 -20.19 6.70 -4.62
CA ILE A 4 -19.49 7.65 -5.51
C ILE A 4 -18.74 8.78 -4.75
N PRO A 5 -19.33 9.49 -3.76
CA PRO A 5 -18.58 10.48 -2.98
C PRO A 5 -17.54 9.84 -2.07
N PHE A 6 -17.71 8.59 -1.63
CA PHE A 6 -16.74 7.93 -0.76
C PHE A 6 -15.49 7.48 -1.54
N VAL A 7 -15.67 6.92 -2.74
CA VAL A 7 -14.58 6.60 -3.66
C VAL A 7 -13.87 7.86 -4.15
N GLY A 8 -14.63 8.94 -4.43
CA GLY A 8 -14.04 10.25 -4.73
C GLY A 8 -13.20 10.79 -3.58
N LEU A 9 -13.68 10.68 -2.35
CA LEU A 9 -12.99 11.19 -1.16
C LEU A 9 -11.73 10.38 -0.83
N THR A 10 -11.72 9.06 -1.01
CA THR A 10 -10.53 8.23 -0.79
C THR A 10 -9.47 8.45 -1.87
N VAL A 11 -9.86 8.65 -3.14
CA VAL A 11 -8.92 9.03 -4.21
C VAL A 11 -8.29 10.39 -3.92
N VAL A 12 -9.10 11.38 -3.54
CA VAL A 12 -8.59 12.71 -3.15
C VAL A 12 -7.67 12.62 -1.94
N ALA A 13 -8.05 11.88 -0.89
CA ALA A 13 -7.21 11.69 0.30
C ALA A 13 -5.89 10.99 -0.03
N THR A 14 -5.91 10.01 -0.94
CA THR A 14 -4.69 9.33 -1.42
C THR A 14 -3.80 10.28 -2.20
N LEU A 15 -4.36 11.10 -3.09
CA LEU A 15 -3.61 12.13 -3.81
C LEU A 15 -2.98 13.13 -2.84
N VAL A 16 -3.74 13.62 -1.85
CA VAL A 16 -3.24 14.53 -0.81
C VAL A 16 -2.11 13.87 -0.01
N ALA A 17 -2.25 12.60 0.36
CA ALA A 17 -1.20 11.85 1.07
C ALA A 17 0.07 11.68 0.23
N VAL A 18 -0.06 11.37 -1.07
CA VAL A 18 1.09 11.29 -1.99
C VAL A 18 1.73 12.66 -2.18
N THR A 19 0.95 13.73 -2.33
CA THR A 19 1.48 15.11 -2.40
C THR A 19 2.20 15.47 -1.11
N TYR A 20 1.68 15.08 0.05
CA TYR A 20 2.35 15.26 1.33
C TYR A 20 3.69 14.52 1.39
N VAL A 21 3.75 13.26 0.94
CA VAL A 21 5.00 12.49 0.82
C VAL A 21 6.01 13.23 -0.07
N ILE A 22 5.58 13.71 -1.24
CA ILE A 22 6.44 14.42 -2.20
C ILE A 22 6.96 15.73 -1.60
N THR A 23 6.08 16.55 -1.02
CA THR A 23 6.40 17.92 -0.58
C THR A 23 7.20 17.94 0.72
N ARG A 24 6.97 16.98 1.63
CA ARG A 24 7.53 17.03 2.99
C ARG A 24 8.63 16.03 3.27
N THR A 25 8.70 14.94 2.52
CA THR A 25 9.70 13.88 2.75
C THR A 25 10.76 13.85 1.67
N LEU A 26 10.41 14.22 0.43
CA LEU A 26 11.33 14.12 -0.72
C LEU A 26 12.02 15.46 -1.06
N THR A 27 11.73 16.52 -0.32
CA THR A 27 12.43 17.81 -0.38
C THR A 27 13.69 17.79 0.49
N PRO A 28 14.75 18.56 0.14
CA PRO A 28 15.99 18.59 0.90
C PRO A 28 15.75 19.19 2.30
N ASP A 29 16.17 18.46 3.31
CA ASP A 29 16.31 18.94 4.69
C ASP A 29 17.77 18.66 5.08
N ASP A 30 18.52 19.74 5.32
CA ASP A 30 19.97 19.75 5.56
C ASP A 30 20.33 19.62 7.05
N SER A 31 19.34 19.38 7.91
CA SER A 31 19.45 19.45 9.38
C SER A 31 20.24 18.33 10.07
N ALA A 32 21.15 17.61 9.41
CA ALA A 32 21.97 16.58 10.07
C ALA A 32 23.45 16.56 9.65
N PRO A 33 24.42 16.61 10.60
CA PRO A 33 25.83 16.45 10.29
C PRO A 33 26.12 14.99 9.96
N GLN A 34 26.30 14.70 8.67
CA GLN A 34 26.52 13.34 8.18
C GLN A 34 27.60 13.33 7.10
N SER A 35 28.27 12.18 6.96
CA SER A 35 29.27 11.93 5.93
C SER A 35 28.73 12.26 4.53
N GLU A 36 29.59 12.79 3.66
CA GLU A 36 29.22 13.19 2.29
C GLU A 36 28.58 12.05 1.51
N SER A 37 29.09 10.82 1.67
CA SER A 37 28.54 9.63 1.02
C SER A 37 27.09 9.36 1.42
N TYR A 38 26.70 9.66 2.66
CA TYR A 38 25.33 9.44 3.13
C TYR A 38 24.38 10.56 2.68
N ARG A 39 24.87 11.80 2.59
CA ARG A 39 24.11 12.90 1.96
C ARG A 39 23.83 12.62 0.49
N ALA A 40 24.84 12.15 -0.26
CA ALA A 40 24.69 11.79 -1.67
C ALA A 40 23.67 10.65 -1.88
N TYR A 41 23.69 9.63 -1.01
CA TYR A 41 22.67 8.57 -1.00
C TYR A 41 21.26 9.14 -0.77
N ARG A 42 21.07 9.98 0.25
CA ARG A 42 19.76 10.57 0.57
C ARG A 42 19.23 11.42 -0.59
N ALA A 43 20.08 12.26 -1.17
CA ALA A 43 19.71 13.09 -2.32
C ALA A 43 19.27 12.22 -3.52
N THR A 44 20.02 11.15 -3.82
CA THR A 44 19.70 10.22 -4.90
C THR A 44 18.39 9.47 -4.64
N MET A 45 18.19 8.96 -3.43
CA MET A 45 16.98 8.25 -3.02
C MET A 45 15.75 9.15 -3.12
N ARG A 46 15.82 10.38 -2.58
CA ARG A 46 14.74 11.36 -2.63
C ARG A 46 14.39 11.74 -4.06
N SER A 47 15.40 12.02 -4.89
CA SER A 47 15.21 12.39 -6.30
C SER A 47 14.49 11.27 -7.08
N ARG A 48 14.96 10.02 -6.95
CA ARG A 48 14.36 8.88 -7.65
C ARG A 48 12.94 8.57 -7.15
N LEU A 49 12.71 8.62 -5.84
CA LEU A 49 11.36 8.47 -5.27
C LEU A 49 10.43 9.58 -5.73
N LYS A 50 10.91 10.82 -5.86
CA LYS A 50 10.09 11.95 -6.31
C LYS A 50 9.58 11.71 -7.72
N VAL A 51 10.46 11.29 -8.63
CA VAL A 51 10.06 10.93 -10.00
C VAL A 51 9.09 9.74 -9.98
N ALA A 52 9.39 8.71 -9.18
CA ALA A 52 8.58 7.51 -9.08
C ALA A 52 7.15 7.76 -8.58
N PHE A 53 6.93 8.70 -7.64
CA PHE A 53 5.59 9.09 -7.20
C PHE A 53 4.91 10.09 -8.13
N LEU A 54 5.68 10.91 -8.87
CA LEU A 54 5.11 11.90 -9.77
C LEU A 54 4.49 11.28 -11.02
N VAL A 55 5.06 10.18 -11.54
CA VAL A 55 4.54 9.48 -12.73
C VAL A 55 3.09 8.95 -12.52
N PRO A 56 2.77 8.21 -11.44
CA PRO A 56 1.40 7.77 -11.15
C PRO A 56 0.44 8.94 -10.96
N VAL A 57 0.85 9.97 -10.22
CA VAL A 57 0.01 11.16 -10.00
C VAL A 57 -0.31 11.86 -11.32
N ALA A 58 0.69 12.01 -12.20
CA ALA A 58 0.47 12.57 -13.53
C ALA A 58 -0.51 11.70 -14.35
N ALA A 59 -0.36 10.37 -14.30
CA ALA A 59 -1.28 9.45 -14.99
C ALA A 59 -2.72 9.57 -14.47
N ALA A 60 -2.93 9.69 -13.16
CA ALA A 60 -4.25 9.93 -12.57
C ALA A 60 -4.86 11.27 -13.01
N VAL A 61 -4.06 12.34 -13.02
CA VAL A 61 -4.52 13.66 -13.47
C VAL A 61 -4.92 13.63 -14.95
N VAL A 62 -4.08 13.02 -15.81
CA VAL A 62 -4.38 12.85 -17.24
C VAL A 62 -5.65 12.02 -17.43
N GLY A 63 -5.79 10.91 -16.70
CA GLY A 63 -6.98 10.06 -16.75
C GLY A 63 -8.25 10.79 -16.30
N ALA A 64 -8.17 11.59 -15.24
CA ALA A 64 -9.30 12.39 -14.76
C ALA A 64 -9.72 13.49 -15.74
N ILE A 65 -8.75 14.24 -16.30
CA ILE A 65 -9.03 15.27 -17.32
C ILE A 65 -9.68 14.64 -18.54
N TYR A 66 -9.12 13.53 -19.01
CA TYR A 66 -9.69 12.81 -20.16
C TYR A 66 -11.11 12.35 -19.86
N GLY A 67 -11.35 11.74 -18.69
CA GLY A 67 -12.70 11.33 -18.26
C GLY A 67 -13.69 12.48 -18.28
N ILE A 68 -13.33 13.64 -17.71
CA ILE A 68 -14.19 14.84 -17.68
C ILE A 68 -14.52 15.34 -19.09
N ILE A 69 -13.49 15.52 -19.94
CA ILE A 69 -13.67 15.99 -21.32
C ILE A 69 -14.60 15.03 -22.08
N ALA A 70 -14.36 13.74 -21.90
CA ALA A 70 -15.02 12.72 -22.68
C ALA A 70 -16.48 12.52 -22.24
N THR A 71 -16.80 12.64 -20.95
CA THR A 71 -18.18 12.74 -20.45
C THR A 71 -18.88 14.03 -20.89
N ALA A 72 -18.15 15.14 -21.00
CA ALA A 72 -18.71 16.41 -21.48
C ALA A 72 -19.03 16.38 -22.99
N LEU A 73 -18.24 15.64 -23.78
CA LEU A 73 -18.43 15.50 -25.23
C LEU A 73 -19.48 14.45 -25.59
N ASP A 74 -19.56 13.34 -24.85
CA ASP A 74 -20.57 12.31 -25.03
C ASP A 74 -21.01 11.73 -23.68
N PRO A 75 -22.06 12.31 -23.06
CA PRO A 75 -22.55 11.86 -21.76
C PRO A 75 -23.21 10.48 -21.82
N THR A 76 -23.46 9.93 -23.01
CA THR A 76 -24.07 8.60 -23.18
C THR A 76 -23.04 7.49 -23.31
N ASN A 77 -21.76 7.83 -23.52
CA ASN A 77 -20.68 6.86 -23.63
C ASN A 77 -19.99 6.65 -22.26
N PRO A 78 -20.17 5.48 -21.62
CA PRO A 78 -19.58 5.19 -20.31
C PRO A 78 -18.06 4.95 -20.36
N SER A 79 -17.47 4.72 -21.54
CA SER A 79 -16.05 4.43 -21.70
C SER A 79 -15.46 5.23 -22.88
N PRO A 80 -15.40 6.56 -22.79
CA PRO A 80 -15.09 7.38 -23.94
C PRO A 80 -13.57 7.46 -24.21
N THR A 81 -12.75 6.70 -23.46
CA THR A 81 -11.30 6.61 -23.63
C THR A 81 -10.91 5.47 -24.54
N TYR A 82 -10.05 5.73 -25.53
CA TYR A 82 -9.48 4.69 -26.38
C TYR A 82 -8.82 3.60 -25.52
N ARG A 83 -9.24 2.34 -25.71
CA ARG A 83 -8.94 1.23 -24.78
C ARG A 83 -7.44 1.08 -24.45
N PRO A 84 -6.50 1.16 -25.41
CA PRO A 84 -5.07 1.18 -25.11
C PRO A 84 -4.61 2.29 -24.16
N VAL A 85 -5.13 3.51 -24.33
CA VAL A 85 -4.77 4.65 -23.47
C VAL A 85 -5.30 4.44 -22.05
N SER A 86 -6.53 3.94 -21.91
CA SER A 86 -7.11 3.63 -20.59
C SER A 86 -6.30 2.56 -19.85
N LEU A 87 -5.79 1.55 -20.57
CA LEU A 87 -5.00 0.45 -20.01
C LEU A 87 -3.64 0.96 -19.53
N VAL A 88 -2.96 1.78 -20.34
CA VAL A 88 -1.67 2.38 -19.96
C VAL A 88 -1.82 3.31 -18.76
N LEU A 89 -2.82 4.21 -18.76
CA LEU A 89 -3.07 5.10 -17.62
C LEU A 89 -3.46 4.30 -16.36
N GLY A 90 -4.24 3.24 -16.52
CA GLY A 90 -4.58 2.31 -15.44
C GLY A 90 -3.34 1.63 -14.85
N LEU A 91 -2.43 1.13 -15.69
CA LEU A 91 -1.18 0.51 -15.25
C LEU A 91 -0.20 1.52 -14.61
N LEU A 92 -0.14 2.75 -15.13
CA LEU A 92 0.71 3.79 -14.57
C LEU A 92 0.20 4.29 -13.21
N TRP A 93 -1.11 4.32 -13.02
CA TRP A 93 -1.72 4.72 -11.76
C TRP A 93 -1.67 3.58 -10.74
N TRP A 94 -2.38 2.49 -11.03
CA TRP A 94 -2.72 1.48 -10.04
C TRP A 94 -1.49 0.68 -9.58
N PRO A 95 -0.81 -0.13 -10.42
CA PRO A 95 0.45 -0.73 -10.02
C PRO A 95 1.58 0.29 -9.83
N GLY A 96 1.58 1.37 -10.61
CA GLY A 96 2.67 2.35 -10.59
C GLY A 96 2.86 3.06 -9.25
N ILE A 97 1.78 3.32 -8.48
CA ILE A 97 1.85 4.05 -7.20
C ILE A 97 2.72 3.34 -6.15
N PHE A 98 2.90 2.03 -6.25
CA PHE A 98 3.76 1.25 -5.34
C PHE A 98 4.93 0.56 -6.04
N LEU A 99 4.78 0.09 -7.29
CA LEU A 99 5.88 -0.57 -8.00
C LEU A 99 7.00 0.39 -8.38
N PHE A 100 6.69 1.61 -8.86
CA PHE A 100 7.75 2.55 -9.23
C PHE A 100 8.56 3.00 -8.01
N PRO A 101 7.96 3.36 -6.86
CA PRO A 101 8.73 3.68 -5.66
C PRO A 101 9.58 2.51 -5.16
N LEU A 102 9.06 1.27 -5.21
CA LEU A 102 9.84 0.07 -4.86
C LEU A 102 11.04 -0.13 -5.79
N LEU A 103 10.84 0.02 -7.10
CA LEU A 103 11.90 -0.08 -8.09
C LEU A 103 12.95 1.03 -7.88
N ALA A 104 12.52 2.26 -7.59
CA ALA A 104 13.38 3.39 -7.30
C ALA A 104 14.24 3.14 -6.06
N MET A 105 13.65 2.58 -5.00
CA MET A 105 14.38 2.18 -3.79
C MET A 105 15.40 1.08 -4.09
N LEU A 106 14.99 0.03 -4.81
CA LEU A 106 15.86 -1.09 -5.15
C LEU A 106 17.05 -0.63 -6.01
N LEU A 107 16.79 0.19 -7.03
CA LEU A 107 17.82 0.75 -7.89
C LEU A 107 18.79 1.59 -7.06
N THR A 108 18.30 2.37 -6.10
CA THR A 108 19.14 3.22 -5.25
C THR A 108 20.03 2.40 -4.34
N GLU A 109 19.49 1.39 -3.65
CA GLU A 109 20.30 0.49 -2.82
C GLU A 109 21.37 -0.25 -3.64
N LYS A 110 21.07 -0.61 -4.91
CA LYS A 110 22.03 -1.32 -5.77
C LYS A 110 23.09 -0.42 -6.42
N THR A 111 22.75 0.81 -6.81
CA THR A 111 23.68 1.66 -7.59
C THR A 111 24.57 2.56 -6.75
N THR A 112 24.13 2.93 -5.54
CA THR A 112 24.84 3.96 -4.76
C THR A 112 25.91 3.40 -3.84
N ARG A 113 25.85 2.11 -3.45
CA ARG A 113 26.87 1.48 -2.61
C ARG A 113 27.07 0.00 -2.96
N PRO A 114 28.26 -0.41 -3.42
CA PRO A 114 28.57 -1.84 -3.59
C PRO A 114 28.60 -2.55 -2.23
N SER A 115 28.30 -3.84 -2.23
CA SER A 115 28.42 -4.71 -1.05
C SER A 115 29.88 -4.73 -0.58
N GLY A 116 30.17 -4.07 0.53
CA GLY A 116 31.50 -4.05 1.17
C GLY A 116 31.52 -4.80 2.50
N PRO A 117 32.71 -5.10 3.05
CA PRO A 117 32.85 -5.73 4.36
C PRO A 117 32.20 -4.87 5.45
N ARG A 118 31.58 -5.53 6.45
CA ARG A 118 30.89 -4.86 7.56
C ARG A 118 31.93 -4.10 8.39
N VAL A 119 31.77 -2.80 8.56
CA VAL A 119 32.61 -2.01 9.46
C VAL A 119 32.29 -2.42 10.90
N ALA A 120 33.31 -2.87 11.63
CA ALA A 120 33.21 -3.77 12.78
C ALA A 120 32.76 -3.15 14.12
N THR A 121 32.17 -1.95 14.15
CA THR A 121 31.98 -1.22 15.42
C THR A 121 30.57 -1.23 16.02
N LEU A 122 29.56 -1.90 15.43
CA LEU A 122 28.20 -1.97 16.03
C LEU A 122 27.51 -3.32 15.80
N ALA A 123 26.71 -3.74 16.80
CA ALA A 123 26.12 -5.07 16.91
C ALA A 123 25.34 -5.52 15.66
N PRO A 124 25.51 -6.77 15.20
CA PRO A 124 24.75 -7.32 14.09
C PRO A 124 23.26 -7.35 14.44
N ARG A 125 22.45 -6.53 13.76
CA ARG A 125 20.99 -6.52 13.94
C ARG A 125 20.32 -7.51 13.00
N GLY A 126 19.43 -8.32 13.54
CA GLY A 126 18.58 -9.21 12.76
C GLY A 126 17.47 -8.45 12.02
N VAL A 127 16.86 -9.09 11.02
CA VAL A 127 15.74 -8.50 10.24
C VAL A 127 14.58 -8.06 11.13
N ARG A 128 14.33 -8.77 12.24
CA ARG A 128 13.26 -8.45 13.21
C ARG A 128 13.50 -7.17 14.01
N GLU A 129 14.74 -6.68 14.05
CA GLU A 129 15.12 -5.47 14.79
C GLU A 129 15.04 -4.20 13.92
N LEU A 130 14.81 -4.36 12.61
CA LEU A 130 14.62 -3.26 11.67
C LEU A 130 13.23 -2.63 11.77
N PHE A 131 12.28 -3.33 12.38
CA PHE A 131 10.87 -2.96 12.39
C PHE A 131 10.35 -2.80 13.82
N PRO A 132 9.49 -1.81 14.09
CA PRO A 132 8.68 -1.81 15.30
C PRO A 132 7.77 -3.05 15.34
N ARG A 133 7.70 -3.72 16.49
CA ARG A 133 6.87 -4.94 16.66
C ARG A 133 5.40 -4.74 16.29
N TRP A 134 4.84 -3.58 16.63
CA TRP A 134 3.45 -3.26 16.29
C TRP A 134 3.21 -3.23 14.78
N LEU A 135 4.21 -2.75 14.00
CA LEU A 135 4.12 -2.67 12.55
C LEU A 135 4.20 -4.06 11.92
N LEU A 136 5.04 -4.94 12.46
CA LEU A 136 5.06 -6.35 12.04
C LEU A 136 3.74 -7.06 12.29
N ILE A 137 3.09 -6.82 13.44
CA ILE A 137 1.81 -7.43 13.76
C ILE A 137 0.72 -6.86 12.85
N ALA A 138 0.58 -5.54 12.79
CA ALA A 138 -0.48 -4.87 12.04
C ALA A 138 -0.38 -5.09 10.52
N PHE A 139 0.82 -4.95 9.93
CA PHE A 139 0.98 -5.18 8.51
C PHE A 139 1.05 -6.69 8.20
N GLY A 140 1.67 -7.48 9.08
CA GLY A 140 1.74 -8.93 8.93
C GLY A 140 0.36 -9.58 8.90
N SER A 141 -0.60 -9.11 9.72
CA SER A 141 -1.98 -9.59 9.65
C SER A 141 -2.65 -9.24 8.32
N VAL A 142 -2.47 -8.02 7.82
CA VAL A 142 -3.03 -7.61 6.52
C VAL A 142 -2.41 -8.43 5.37
N PHE A 143 -1.10 -8.65 5.38
CA PHE A 143 -0.44 -9.47 4.37
C PHE A 143 -0.87 -10.93 4.44
N ALA A 144 -1.06 -11.48 5.64
CA ALA A 144 -1.56 -12.82 5.83
C ALA A 144 -3.00 -12.96 5.30
N ILE A 145 -3.87 -11.99 5.60
CA ILE A 145 -5.24 -11.99 5.07
C ILE A 145 -5.19 -11.91 3.54
N ALA A 146 -4.45 -10.96 2.95
CA ALA A 146 -4.30 -10.83 1.50
C ALA A 146 -3.77 -12.11 0.83
N ALA A 147 -2.79 -12.78 1.45
CA ALA A 147 -2.24 -14.04 0.95
C ALA A 147 -3.27 -15.19 0.99
N LEU A 148 -4.20 -15.16 1.94
CA LEU A 148 -5.26 -16.16 2.09
C LEU A 148 -6.53 -15.81 1.32
N THR A 149 -6.71 -14.55 0.89
CA THR A 149 -7.91 -14.10 0.17
C THR A 149 -8.28 -14.98 -1.03
N PRO A 150 -7.34 -15.48 -1.87
CA PRO A 150 -7.72 -16.36 -2.98
C PRO A 150 -8.43 -17.65 -2.58
N LEU A 151 -8.34 -18.08 -1.31
CA LEU A 151 -9.10 -19.23 -0.80
C LEU A 151 -10.62 -18.99 -0.85
N ILE A 152 -11.07 -17.73 -0.86
CA ILE A 152 -12.49 -17.40 -1.10
C ILE A 152 -12.96 -17.89 -2.46
N LEU A 153 -12.10 -17.93 -3.49
CA LEU A 153 -12.48 -18.50 -4.79
C LEU A 153 -12.68 -20.02 -4.74
N GLY A 154 -12.00 -20.70 -3.83
CA GLY A 154 -12.25 -22.12 -3.57
C GLY A 154 -13.53 -22.37 -2.75
N SER A 155 -14.20 -21.31 -2.29
CA SER A 155 -15.40 -21.42 -1.49
C SER A 155 -16.66 -21.67 -2.35
N PRO A 156 -17.69 -22.32 -1.80
CA PRO A 156 -18.97 -22.52 -2.51
C PRO A 156 -19.68 -21.22 -2.92
N ILE A 157 -19.25 -20.06 -2.41
CA ILE A 157 -19.82 -18.72 -2.65
C ILE A 157 -19.28 -18.11 -3.95
N ALA A 158 -18.06 -18.50 -4.34
CA ALA A 158 -17.39 -18.05 -5.55
C ALA A 158 -17.60 -18.98 -6.75
N ALA A 159 -18.20 -20.16 -6.54
CA ALA A 159 -18.64 -21.02 -7.63
C ALA A 159 -19.74 -20.32 -8.43
N ASP A 160 -19.70 -20.40 -9.75
CA ASP A 160 -20.76 -19.88 -10.62
C ASP A 160 -22.11 -20.47 -10.20
N ARG A 161 -22.99 -19.63 -9.65
CA ARG A 161 -24.34 -20.01 -9.25
C ARG A 161 -25.31 -19.17 -10.05
N THR A 162 -25.90 -19.77 -11.09
CA THR A 162 -27.02 -19.15 -11.78
C THR A 162 -28.24 -19.13 -10.84
N LEU A 163 -28.55 -17.96 -10.28
CA LEU A 163 -29.81 -17.74 -9.56
C LEU A 163 -30.92 -17.70 -10.61
N ARG A 164 -31.53 -18.84 -10.90
CA ARG A 164 -32.67 -18.91 -11.82
C ARG A 164 -33.95 -18.60 -11.05
N SER A 165 -34.57 -17.46 -11.33
CA SER A 165 -35.95 -17.22 -10.90
C SER A 165 -36.93 -17.98 -11.80
N ALA A 166 -38.00 -18.54 -11.22
CA ALA A 166 -39.15 -19.06 -11.95
C ALA A 166 -40.12 -17.96 -12.43
N SER A 167 -39.92 -16.70 -12.01
CA SER A 167 -40.72 -15.55 -12.45
C SER A 167 -40.21 -14.96 -13.76
N ASN A 168 -41.15 -14.53 -14.61
CA ASN A 168 -40.87 -13.91 -15.91
C ASN A 168 -41.01 -12.38 -15.80
N PRO A 169 -40.01 -11.57 -16.19
CA PRO A 169 -38.72 -11.97 -16.77
C PRO A 169 -37.77 -12.60 -15.73
N PRO A 170 -36.91 -13.56 -16.14
CA PRO A 170 -35.93 -14.19 -15.28
C PRO A 170 -34.88 -13.16 -14.85
N THR A 171 -34.80 -12.89 -13.55
CA THR A 171 -33.95 -11.83 -13.01
C THR A 171 -32.64 -12.36 -12.44
N HIS A 172 -31.53 -11.95 -13.07
CA HIS A 172 -30.14 -11.92 -12.61
C HIS A 172 -29.36 -13.24 -12.50
N GLU A 173 -28.54 -13.52 -13.52
CA GLU A 173 -27.40 -14.43 -13.40
C GLU A 173 -26.36 -13.81 -12.45
N TYR A 174 -26.06 -14.49 -11.34
CA TYR A 174 -24.91 -14.19 -10.50
C TYR A 174 -23.72 -15.03 -11.00
N SER A 175 -22.79 -14.39 -11.71
CA SER A 175 -21.47 -14.95 -12.01
C SER A 175 -20.42 -14.14 -11.30
N VAL A 176 -19.46 -14.81 -10.65
CA VAL A 176 -18.31 -14.15 -10.07
C VAL A 176 -17.26 -14.06 -11.16
N ASP A 177 -16.93 -12.86 -11.63
CA ASP A 177 -15.73 -12.66 -12.45
C ASP A 177 -14.50 -12.54 -11.52
N PRO A 178 -13.64 -13.56 -11.40
CA PRO A 178 -12.51 -13.52 -10.49
C PRO A 178 -11.31 -12.74 -11.07
N SER A 179 -11.42 -12.20 -12.29
CA SER A 179 -10.30 -11.60 -13.02
C SER A 179 -9.64 -10.44 -12.26
N GLY A 180 -10.45 -9.56 -11.65
CA GLY A 180 -9.97 -8.44 -10.84
C GLY A 180 -9.09 -8.90 -9.67
N MET A 181 -9.61 -9.85 -8.88
CA MET A 181 -8.92 -10.40 -7.71
C MET A 181 -7.58 -11.06 -8.10
N TRP A 182 -7.53 -11.82 -9.20
CA TRP A 182 -6.28 -12.44 -9.66
C TRP A 182 -5.25 -11.43 -10.15
N ILE A 183 -5.68 -10.36 -10.81
CA ILE A 183 -4.79 -9.27 -11.22
C ILE A 183 -4.22 -8.57 -9.99
N ALA A 184 -5.06 -8.23 -8.99
CA ALA A 184 -4.60 -7.65 -7.74
C ALA A 184 -3.62 -8.59 -7.01
N TYR A 185 -3.93 -9.89 -6.97
CA TYR A 185 -3.09 -10.89 -6.30
C TYR A 185 -1.72 -11.06 -6.98
N GLY A 186 -1.69 -11.17 -8.31
CA GLY A 186 -0.44 -11.22 -9.07
C GLY A 186 0.41 -9.97 -8.83
N THR A 187 -0.22 -8.81 -8.77
CA THR A 187 0.46 -7.53 -8.50
C THR A 187 1.00 -7.46 -7.07
N PHE A 188 0.26 -7.98 -6.08
CA PHE A 188 0.70 -8.14 -4.70
C PHE A 188 1.93 -9.05 -4.59
N LEU A 189 1.94 -10.20 -5.28
CA LEU A 189 3.10 -11.11 -5.28
C LEU A 189 4.34 -10.45 -5.87
N ILE A 190 4.19 -9.74 -6.99
CA ILE A 190 5.31 -8.98 -7.61
C ILE A 190 5.83 -7.92 -6.64
N ALA A 191 4.94 -7.16 -5.99
CA ALA A 191 5.32 -6.16 -4.99
C ALA A 191 6.04 -6.81 -3.79
N ALA A 192 5.57 -7.96 -3.31
CA ALA A 192 6.19 -8.69 -2.20
C ALA A 192 7.64 -9.11 -2.53
N VAL A 193 7.89 -9.57 -3.76
CA VAL A 193 9.24 -9.89 -4.24
C VAL A 193 10.13 -8.65 -4.25
N PHE A 194 9.64 -7.53 -4.78
CA PHE A 194 10.40 -6.27 -4.77
C PHE A 194 10.69 -5.78 -3.36
N VAL A 195 9.73 -5.87 -2.44
CA VAL A 195 9.90 -5.49 -1.03
C VAL A 195 10.94 -6.36 -0.36
N LEU A 196 10.90 -7.68 -0.57
CA LEU A 196 11.92 -8.59 -0.07
C LEU A 196 13.30 -8.20 -0.59
N TRP A 197 13.43 -7.91 -1.88
CA TRP A 197 14.71 -7.47 -2.47
C TRP A 197 15.19 -6.14 -1.90
N VAL A 198 14.30 -5.15 -1.73
CA VAL A 198 14.65 -3.86 -1.11
C VAL A 198 15.14 -4.07 0.32
N ILE A 199 14.43 -4.86 1.13
CA ILE A 199 14.82 -5.16 2.52
C ILE A 199 16.15 -5.91 2.55
N LEU A 200 16.34 -6.93 1.71
CA LEU A 200 17.59 -7.67 1.62
C LEU A 200 18.75 -6.77 1.20
N SER A 201 18.55 -5.89 0.21
CA SER A 201 19.57 -4.90 -0.19
C SER A 201 19.88 -3.92 0.94
N ALA A 202 18.86 -3.38 1.63
CA ALA A 202 19.06 -2.48 2.76
C ALA A 202 19.78 -3.15 3.94
N THR A 203 19.45 -4.41 4.26
CA THR A 203 20.12 -5.17 5.34
C THR A 203 21.60 -5.45 5.04
N ARG A 204 21.94 -5.67 3.76
CA ARG A 204 23.30 -5.94 3.28
C ARG A 204 24.16 -4.69 3.12
N ARG A 205 23.57 -3.49 3.18
CA ARG A 205 24.32 -2.22 3.14
C ARG A 205 25.37 -2.22 4.27
N PRO A 206 26.62 -1.78 4.04
CA PRO A 206 27.65 -1.75 5.08
C PRO A 206 27.46 -0.63 6.12
N ASP A 207 26.61 0.37 5.85
CA ASP A 207 26.51 1.59 6.68
C ASP A 207 25.58 1.50 7.87
N ILE A 208 25.92 2.27 8.90
CA ILE A 208 25.21 2.40 10.18
C ILE A 208 23.86 3.11 9.98
N ASP A 209 22.82 2.69 10.74
CA ASP A 209 21.64 3.53 10.98
C ASP A 209 22.09 4.70 11.87
N PRO A 210 22.03 5.97 11.43
CA PRO A 210 22.51 7.07 12.25
C PRO A 210 21.88 7.00 13.65
N ILE A 211 22.72 6.92 14.69
CA ILE A 211 22.29 6.76 16.09
C ILE A 211 21.38 7.91 16.51
N THR A 212 21.50 9.07 15.87
CA THR A 212 20.78 10.30 16.19
C THR A 212 19.25 10.22 16.04
N GLY A 213 18.67 9.12 15.53
CA GLY A 213 17.22 8.94 15.42
C GLY A 213 16.50 9.95 14.50
N SER A 214 17.21 10.97 14.02
CA SER A 214 16.69 12.10 13.24
C SER A 214 16.49 11.75 11.78
N ASP A 215 17.27 10.81 11.25
CA ASP A 215 17.28 10.54 9.82
C ASP A 215 16.61 9.21 9.52
N SER A 216 15.32 9.32 9.26
CA SER A 216 14.42 8.27 8.86
C SER A 216 14.81 7.52 7.58
N TRP A 217 15.99 7.75 7.00
CA TRP A 217 16.55 7.18 5.77
C TRP A 217 17.60 6.07 6.01
N GLY A 218 17.71 5.59 7.24
CA GLY A 218 18.48 4.38 7.59
C GLY A 218 17.92 3.10 6.96
N ARG A 219 18.58 1.96 7.20
CA ARG A 219 18.14 0.61 6.80
C ARG A 219 16.74 0.31 7.33
N SER A 220 16.48 0.62 8.60
CA SER A 220 15.16 0.51 9.23
C SER A 220 14.11 1.35 8.51
N GLY A 221 14.42 2.62 8.26
CA GLY A 221 13.53 3.54 7.54
C GLY A 221 13.23 3.12 6.10
N THR A 222 14.23 2.66 5.34
CA THR A 222 14.02 2.08 4.00
C THR A 222 13.16 0.83 4.07
N SER A 223 13.40 -0.04 5.05
CA SER A 223 12.66 -1.29 5.19
C SER A 223 11.18 -1.04 5.56
N VAL A 224 10.92 -0.11 6.49
CA VAL A 224 9.56 0.31 6.85
C VAL A 224 8.83 0.90 5.64
N ARG A 225 9.51 1.75 4.85
CA ARG A 225 8.94 2.30 3.61
C ARG A 225 8.57 1.22 2.60
N ALA A 226 9.42 0.21 2.42
CA ALA A 226 9.12 -0.91 1.53
C ALA A 226 7.86 -1.68 2.01
N LEU A 227 7.75 -1.96 3.30
CA LEU A 227 6.56 -2.59 3.87
C LEU A 227 5.30 -1.73 3.72
N CYS A 228 5.43 -0.40 3.87
CA CYS A 228 4.32 0.52 3.64
C CYS A 228 3.79 0.42 2.20
N LEU A 229 4.70 0.31 1.22
CA LEU A 229 4.31 0.15 -0.17
C LEU A 229 3.66 -1.22 -0.46
N LEU A 230 3.99 -2.29 0.29
CA LEU A 230 3.32 -3.59 0.18
C LEU A 230 1.87 -3.58 0.67
N TYR A 231 1.57 -2.71 1.63
CA TYR A 231 0.22 -2.58 2.20
C TYR A 231 -0.82 -2.19 1.14
N ILE A 232 -0.41 -1.38 0.15
CA ILE A 232 -1.29 -0.88 -0.90
C ILE A 232 -1.86 -2.04 -1.73
N PRO A 233 -1.06 -2.87 -2.44
CA PRO A 233 -1.62 -3.98 -3.19
C PRO A 233 -2.27 -5.05 -2.30
N ALA A 234 -1.79 -5.26 -1.07
CA ALA A 234 -2.43 -6.17 -0.13
C ALA A 234 -3.87 -5.75 0.20
N THR A 235 -4.09 -4.45 0.40
CA THR A 235 -5.42 -3.88 0.65
C THR A 235 -6.37 -4.18 -0.50
N TYR A 236 -5.94 -3.99 -1.73
CA TYR A 236 -6.81 -4.20 -2.89
C TYR A 236 -7.14 -5.67 -3.12
N VAL A 237 -6.19 -6.58 -2.89
CA VAL A 237 -6.49 -8.02 -2.89
C VAL A 237 -7.63 -8.35 -1.91
N ILE A 238 -7.60 -7.76 -0.71
CA ILE A 238 -8.64 -7.99 0.30
C ILE A 238 -9.97 -7.38 -0.16
N ILE A 239 -9.96 -6.15 -0.68
CA ILE A 239 -11.16 -5.47 -1.16
C ILE A 239 -11.82 -6.26 -2.29
N ASP A 240 -11.07 -6.62 -3.33
CA ASP A 240 -11.56 -7.43 -4.45
C ASP A 240 -12.12 -8.78 -3.97
N GLY A 241 -11.49 -9.39 -2.95
CA GLY A 241 -11.99 -10.61 -2.34
C GLY A 241 -13.28 -10.43 -1.53
N LEU A 242 -13.50 -9.27 -0.92
CA LEU A 242 -14.72 -8.94 -0.19
C LEU A 242 -15.88 -8.55 -1.11
N GLU A 243 -15.60 -8.09 -2.34
CA GLU A 243 -16.63 -7.82 -3.35
C GLU A 243 -17.44 -9.08 -3.67
N ILE A 244 -16.81 -10.25 -3.69
CA ILE A 244 -17.46 -11.53 -3.98
C ILE A 244 -18.65 -11.83 -3.03
N PRO A 245 -18.47 -11.95 -1.70
CA PRO A 245 -19.59 -12.19 -0.79
C PRO A 245 -20.56 -11.00 -0.70
N ARG A 246 -20.09 -9.77 -0.95
CA ARG A 246 -20.94 -8.58 -1.00
C ARG A 246 -21.92 -8.65 -2.16
N ASP A 247 -21.42 -8.90 -3.36
CA ASP A 247 -22.23 -8.94 -4.58
C ASP A 247 -23.15 -10.16 -4.57
N ALA A 248 -22.70 -11.29 -3.98
CA ALA A 248 -23.56 -12.43 -3.69
C ALA A 248 -24.76 -12.03 -2.81
N ALA A 249 -24.50 -11.35 -1.70
CA ALA A 249 -25.55 -10.93 -0.77
C ALA A 249 -26.50 -9.92 -1.42
N MET A 250 -25.99 -8.96 -2.18
CA MET A 250 -26.82 -8.00 -2.92
C MET A 250 -27.70 -8.69 -3.95
N ALA A 251 -27.14 -9.59 -4.76
CA ALA A 251 -27.90 -10.35 -5.76
C ALA A 251 -29.04 -11.16 -5.13
N TYR A 252 -28.77 -11.82 -3.99
CA TYR A 252 -29.81 -12.56 -3.26
C TYR A 252 -30.91 -11.65 -2.70
N VAL A 253 -30.53 -10.51 -2.10
CA VAL A 253 -31.49 -9.54 -1.57
C VAL A 253 -32.35 -8.96 -2.69
N ASP A 254 -31.77 -8.65 -3.85
CA ASP A 254 -32.51 -8.12 -4.99
C ASP A 254 -33.46 -9.17 -5.59
N HIS A 255 -33.03 -10.44 -5.68
CA HIS A 255 -33.87 -11.57 -6.09
C HIS A 255 -35.09 -11.75 -5.17
N THR A 256 -34.88 -11.77 -3.86
CA THR A 256 -35.97 -11.92 -2.88
C THR A 256 -36.92 -10.72 -2.87
N ARG A 257 -36.40 -9.49 -3.04
CA ARG A 257 -37.23 -8.28 -3.19
C ARG A 257 -38.06 -8.26 -4.46
N ALA A 258 -37.57 -8.88 -5.53
CA ALA A 258 -38.31 -9.04 -6.78
C ALA A 258 -39.41 -10.13 -6.71
N GLY A 259 -39.59 -10.78 -5.56
CA GLY A 259 -40.58 -11.85 -5.37
C GLY A 259 -40.07 -13.24 -5.75
N GLY A 260 -38.76 -13.40 -5.94
CA GLY A 260 -38.13 -14.70 -6.19
C GLY A 260 -38.15 -15.63 -4.99
N GLU A 261 -38.24 -16.93 -5.25
CA GLU A 261 -38.22 -17.98 -4.20
C GLU A 261 -36.85 -18.13 -3.55
N ALA A 262 -36.83 -18.63 -2.32
CA ALA A 262 -35.58 -18.92 -1.62
C ALA A 262 -34.76 -19.99 -2.37
N VAL A 263 -33.46 -19.73 -2.52
CA VAL A 263 -32.54 -20.64 -3.20
C VAL A 263 -32.03 -21.68 -2.21
N ASP A 264 -32.33 -22.95 -2.45
CA ASP A 264 -31.86 -24.06 -1.63
C ASP A 264 -30.33 -24.11 -1.54
N GLY A 265 -29.81 -24.29 -0.33
CA GLY A 265 -28.36 -24.34 -0.08
C GLY A 265 -27.65 -22.98 -0.17
N TRP A 266 -28.39 -21.87 -0.22
CA TRP A 266 -27.81 -20.54 -0.06
C TRP A 266 -27.45 -20.28 1.42
N PRO A 267 -26.23 -19.80 1.73
CA PRO A 267 -25.83 -19.59 3.12
C PRO A 267 -26.72 -18.56 3.83
N LEU A 268 -27.37 -18.98 4.93
CA LEU A 268 -28.31 -18.12 5.68
C LEU A 268 -27.70 -16.80 6.14
N TRP A 269 -26.40 -16.79 6.45
CA TRP A 269 -25.71 -15.57 6.86
C TRP A 269 -25.63 -14.55 5.72
N LEU A 270 -25.58 -14.98 4.45
CA LEU A 270 -25.59 -14.15 3.23
C LEU A 270 -26.94 -13.48 2.92
N ASN A 271 -28.02 -13.91 3.58
CA ASN A 271 -29.39 -13.42 3.36
C ASN A 271 -29.66 -12.11 4.10
N SER A 272 -28.70 -11.19 4.11
CA SER A 272 -28.78 -9.98 4.92
C SER A 272 -28.23 -8.78 4.18
N THR A 273 -28.97 -7.67 4.24
CA THR A 273 -28.48 -6.35 3.81
C THR A 273 -27.30 -5.86 4.65
N THR A 274 -27.02 -6.52 5.78
CA THR A 274 -25.92 -6.14 6.68
C THR A 274 -24.55 -6.47 6.08
N ILE A 275 -24.43 -7.54 5.29
CA ILE A 275 -23.12 -7.95 4.73
C ILE A 275 -22.56 -6.92 3.75
N PRO A 276 -23.32 -6.42 2.77
CA PRO A 276 -22.84 -5.37 1.90
C PRO A 276 -22.34 -4.15 2.68
N HIS A 277 -23.05 -3.75 3.74
CA HIS A 277 -22.64 -2.63 4.60
C HIS A 277 -21.38 -2.93 5.42
N ILE A 278 -21.22 -4.15 5.94
CA ILE A 278 -20.00 -4.56 6.66
C ILE A 278 -18.82 -4.57 5.69
N THR A 279 -18.98 -5.15 4.51
CA THR A 279 -17.94 -5.16 3.48
C THR A 279 -17.54 -3.75 3.09
N ASP A 280 -18.51 -2.87 2.77
CA ASP A 280 -18.24 -1.48 2.41
C ASP A 280 -17.50 -0.75 3.55
N GLY A 281 -17.88 -1.00 4.81
CA GLY A 281 -17.21 -0.46 5.99
C GLY A 281 -15.76 -0.95 6.14
N ILE A 282 -15.50 -2.24 5.92
CA ILE A 282 -14.15 -2.80 5.96
C ILE A 282 -13.29 -2.22 4.82
N SER A 283 -13.82 -2.17 3.59
CA SER A 283 -13.13 -1.60 2.43
C SER A 283 -12.79 -0.13 2.66
N ALA A 284 -13.70 0.65 3.24
CA ALA A 284 -13.45 2.03 3.63
C ALA A 284 -12.30 2.17 4.66
N LEU A 285 -12.29 1.32 5.68
CA LEU A 285 -11.23 1.30 6.70
C LEU A 285 -9.87 0.91 6.11
N LEU A 286 -9.83 -0.07 5.21
CA LEU A 286 -8.62 -0.48 4.51
C LEU A 286 -8.08 0.64 3.61
N MET A 287 -8.94 1.33 2.87
CA MET A 287 -8.56 2.51 2.07
C MET A 287 -8.03 3.65 2.93
N LEU A 288 -8.62 3.90 4.11
CA LEU A 288 -8.08 4.86 5.07
C LEU A 288 -6.72 4.39 5.63
N GLY A 289 -6.54 3.08 5.78
CA GLY A 289 -5.26 2.45 6.09
C GLY A 289 -4.16 2.86 5.10
N ILE A 290 -4.44 2.91 3.80
CA ILE A 290 -3.47 3.37 2.78
C ILE A 290 -2.96 4.79 3.08
N VAL A 291 -3.86 5.71 3.44
CA VAL A 291 -3.49 7.09 3.80
C VAL A 291 -2.56 7.10 5.01
N VAL A 292 -2.92 6.36 6.06
CA VAL A 292 -2.08 6.23 7.28
C VAL A 292 -0.72 5.65 6.93
N VAL A 293 -0.67 4.63 6.08
CA VAL A 293 0.57 3.97 5.67
C VAL A 293 1.45 4.87 4.81
N LEU A 294 0.88 5.74 3.96
CA LEU A 294 1.63 6.76 3.24
C LEU A 294 2.20 7.84 4.19
N VAL A 295 1.50 8.17 5.26
CA VAL A 295 2.03 9.07 6.32
C VAL A 295 3.17 8.38 7.09
N VAL A 296 3.04 7.10 7.40
CA VAL A 296 4.12 6.29 8.00
C VAL A 296 5.31 6.15 7.04
N PHE A 297 5.06 6.00 5.74
CA PHE A 297 6.11 6.04 4.71
C PHE A 297 6.85 7.37 4.72
N ALA A 298 6.11 8.48 4.84
CA ALA A 298 6.67 9.83 4.90
C ALA A 298 7.53 10.03 6.17
N ARG A 299 7.11 9.44 7.29
CA ARG A 299 7.76 9.54 8.61
C ARG A 299 7.85 8.17 9.29
N PRO A 300 8.80 7.31 8.90
CA PRO A 300 8.84 5.97 9.44
C PRO A 300 9.23 6.00 10.92
N PRO A 301 8.49 5.26 11.78
CA PRO A 301 8.76 5.17 13.20
C PRO A 301 10.16 4.60 13.46
N VAL A 302 10.86 5.20 14.42
CA VAL A 302 12.18 4.73 14.85
C VAL A 302 11.99 3.51 15.77
N PRO A 303 12.68 2.37 15.51
CA PRO A 303 12.68 1.22 16.41
C PRO A 303 13.10 1.60 17.84
N ARG A 304 12.42 1.04 18.86
CA ARG A 304 12.73 1.31 20.29
C ARG A 304 14.19 1.04 20.67
N ALA A 305 14.84 0.11 19.99
CA ALA A 305 16.26 -0.20 20.20
C ALA A 305 17.19 0.95 19.77
N LEU A 306 16.79 1.73 18.76
CA LEU A 306 17.52 2.92 18.32
C LEU A 306 17.27 4.10 19.26
N THR A 307 16.03 4.30 19.72
CA THR A 307 15.73 5.36 20.69
C THR A 307 16.45 5.14 22.01
N ALA A 308 16.55 3.89 22.49
CA ALA A 308 17.26 3.54 23.72
C ALA A 308 18.80 3.60 23.58
N ALA A 309 19.34 3.48 22.37
CA ALA A 309 20.76 3.66 22.09
C ALA A 309 21.12 5.16 21.95
N ALA A 310 20.24 5.95 21.32
CA ALA A 310 20.35 7.39 21.23
C ALA A 310 20.32 8.07 22.60
N ALA A 311 19.39 7.66 23.49
CA ALA A 311 19.33 8.16 24.85
C ALA A 311 20.63 7.89 25.63
N ARG A 312 21.14 6.65 25.58
CA ARG A 312 22.40 6.29 26.26
C ARG A 312 23.64 7.04 25.74
N SER A 313 23.66 7.38 24.45
CA SER A 313 24.76 8.16 23.85
C SER A 313 24.62 9.67 24.09
N ALA A 314 23.43 10.15 24.45
CA ALA A 314 23.25 11.51 24.97
C ALA A 314 23.75 11.60 26.42
N ASP A 315 23.37 10.66 27.29
CA ASP A 315 23.81 10.62 28.69
C ASP A 315 25.35 10.54 28.82
N THR A 316 26.01 9.70 28.02
CA THR A 316 27.48 9.61 28.03
C THR A 316 28.20 10.84 27.49
N ARG A 317 27.50 11.70 26.75
CA ARG A 317 28.06 12.93 26.21
C ARG A 317 27.95 14.09 27.20
N GLU A 318 26.84 14.16 27.94
CA GLU A 318 26.70 15.08 29.08
C GLU A 318 27.75 14.79 30.16
N ASP A 319 27.95 13.53 30.54
CA ASP A 319 29.00 13.15 31.51
C ASP A 319 30.42 13.55 31.04
N SER A 320 30.71 13.47 29.73
CA SER A 320 32.01 13.85 29.19
C SER A 320 32.23 15.36 29.07
N ASP A 321 31.17 16.12 28.80
CA ASP A 321 31.25 17.58 28.69
C ASP A 321 31.32 18.23 30.10
N ASP A 322 30.73 17.59 31.12
CA ASP A 322 30.85 17.98 32.54
C ASP A 322 32.25 17.65 33.11
N GLU A 323 32.88 16.54 32.73
CA GLU A 323 34.27 16.23 33.11
C GLU A 323 35.30 17.16 32.45
N ALA A 324 35.04 17.61 31.21
CA ALA A 324 35.93 18.50 30.46
C ALA A 324 35.85 19.96 30.92
N THR A 325 34.77 20.37 31.59
CA THR A 325 34.61 21.73 32.15
C THR A 325 35.06 21.85 33.61
N ALA A 326 35.39 20.73 34.26
CA ALA A 326 35.88 20.67 35.64
C ALA A 326 37.42 20.67 35.78
N GLN A 327 38.18 20.83 34.70
CA GLN A 327 39.65 20.97 34.69
C GLN A 327 40.09 22.40 34.37
#